data_AF-A0A816H4E4-F1
#
_entry.id   AF-A0A816H4E4-F1
#
_cell.length_a   1.000
_cell.length_b   1.000
_cell.length_c   1.000
_cell.angle_alpha   90.00
_cell.angle_beta   90.00
_cell.angle_gamma   90.00
#
_symmetry.space_group_name_H-M   'P 1'
#
loop_
_entity.id
_entity.type
_entity.pdbx_description
1 polymer ?
#
loop_
_entity_poly.entity_id
_entity_poly.type
_entity_poly.pdbx_seq_one_letter_code
_entity_poly.pdbx_strand_id
1 'polypeptide(L)'
;MNFERRKYENKSRNKNNNCNIRSNLERSSSQTSINKNQELTIQYDRRHCPYQLLCKEFISSLSWPEIYFNNLYDRCYCFRCYSENKSDAYLIANSPYVIPRGWVRFGIHVDNVKAQVEDIWKKWHNTYHGTDIHSALSIIKHGQFLLKGDTFENGDQLNCRCPYLYTSPTIKYSARNAYAKPNRFVTSNGECFIAKIVLQCKQKPGTYNIQGATGNARREKKICNIISNDKIEYYTDIRASVIPYGVMVQLTAVDT
;
A
#
# COMPACT_ATOMS: atom_id res chain seq x y z
N MET A 1 4.93 27.56 -46.56
CA MET A 1 5.01 27.30 -48.02
C MET A 1 5.28 25.82 -48.21
N ASN A 2 4.35 25.15 -48.89
CA ASN A 2 4.38 23.74 -49.28
C ASN A 2 5.54 23.44 -50.21
N PHE A 3 6.07 22.21 -50.18
CA PHE A 3 6.22 21.42 -51.40
C PHE A 3 6.13 19.92 -51.11
N GLU A 4 5.40 19.24 -52.00
CA GLU A 4 4.81 17.92 -51.90
C GLU A 4 5.66 16.79 -52.51
N ARG A 5 5.41 15.57 -51.98
CA ARG A 5 5.22 14.26 -52.65
C ARG A 5 6.36 13.64 -53.51
N ARG A 6 6.60 12.34 -53.27
CA ARG A 6 6.14 11.25 -54.16
C ARG A 6 6.20 9.86 -53.50
N LYS A 7 5.22 9.04 -53.89
CA LYS A 7 4.90 7.67 -53.52
C LYS A 7 5.66 6.66 -54.38
N TYR A 8 5.81 5.42 -53.89
CA TYR A 8 5.72 4.21 -54.72
C TYR A 8 4.97 3.10 -53.97
N GLU A 9 3.81 2.71 -54.53
CA GLU A 9 3.13 1.43 -54.31
C GLU A 9 3.52 0.48 -55.45
N ASN A 10 3.57 -0.84 -55.18
CA ASN A 10 3.08 -1.81 -56.15
C ASN A 10 2.64 -3.16 -55.52
N LYS A 11 1.39 -3.51 -55.85
CA LYS A 11 0.66 -4.80 -55.85
C LYS A 11 1.43 -5.89 -56.61
N SER A 12 1.18 -7.21 -56.61
CA SER A 12 0.18 -8.19 -56.10
C SER A 12 0.56 -9.55 -56.73
N ARG A 13 0.17 -10.71 -56.17
CA ARG A 13 -0.67 -11.75 -56.85
C ARG A 13 -0.72 -13.10 -56.12
N ASN A 14 -1.97 -13.57 -55.98
CA ASN A 14 -2.45 -14.91 -55.65
C ASN A 14 -1.90 -16.03 -56.54
N LYS A 15 -1.92 -17.27 -56.03
CA LYS A 15 -2.62 -18.40 -56.68
C LYS A 15 -2.82 -19.61 -55.75
N ASN A 16 -4.09 -20.02 -55.66
CA ASN A 16 -4.59 -21.30 -55.14
C ASN A 16 -4.02 -22.50 -55.93
N ASN A 17 -4.02 -23.69 -55.33
CA ASN A 17 -4.34 -24.95 -56.01
C ASN A 17 -4.84 -26.01 -55.01
N ASN A 18 -6.06 -26.50 -55.27
CA ASN A 18 -6.70 -27.67 -54.67
C ASN A 18 -6.32 -28.92 -55.49
N CYS A 19 -6.17 -30.08 -54.85
CA CYS A 19 -6.41 -31.37 -55.52
C CYS A 19 -6.92 -32.41 -54.51
N ASN A 20 -8.12 -32.94 -54.78
CA ASN A 20 -8.79 -34.04 -54.09
C ASN A 20 -8.62 -35.32 -54.92
N ILE A 21 -8.16 -36.42 -54.32
CA ILE A 21 -8.47 -37.79 -54.79
C ILE A 21 -8.76 -38.67 -53.56
N ARG A 22 -9.87 -39.38 -53.64
CA ARG A 22 -10.45 -40.30 -52.64
C ARG A 22 -9.77 -41.67 -52.67
N SER A 23 -9.71 -42.35 -51.51
CA SER A 23 -10.00 -43.79 -51.42
C SER A 23 -10.39 -44.17 -49.99
N ASN A 24 -11.56 -44.79 -49.86
CA ASN A 24 -12.14 -45.35 -48.63
C ASN A 24 -11.37 -46.60 -48.19
N LEU A 25 -11.19 -46.77 -46.87
CA LEU A 25 -11.26 -48.06 -46.20
C LEU A 25 -11.53 -47.85 -44.71
N GLU A 26 -12.67 -48.38 -44.27
CA GLU A 26 -13.15 -48.42 -42.90
C GLU A 26 -12.26 -49.31 -42.03
N ARG A 27 -12.02 -48.90 -40.77
CA ARG A 27 -12.14 -49.78 -39.59
C ARG A 27 -12.00 -49.00 -38.28
N SER A 28 -13.07 -49.09 -37.50
CA SER A 28 -13.25 -48.92 -36.06
C SER A 28 -12.01 -48.58 -35.20
N SER A 29 -12.10 -47.49 -34.43
CA SER A 29 -11.79 -47.50 -32.99
C SER A 29 -12.19 -46.17 -32.32
N SER A 30 -13.15 -46.28 -31.41
CA SER A 30 -13.24 -45.58 -30.11
C SER A 30 -12.50 -44.24 -29.91
N GLN A 31 -13.31 -43.20 -29.73
CA GLN A 31 -13.20 -42.17 -28.67
C GLN A 31 -11.82 -41.57 -28.37
N THR A 32 -11.63 -40.30 -28.74
CA THR A 32 -11.08 -39.28 -27.82
C THR A 32 -11.30 -37.89 -28.40
N SER A 33 -12.38 -37.22 -27.97
CA SER A 33 -12.58 -35.80 -28.21
C SER A 33 -11.62 -35.00 -27.34
N ILE A 34 -10.77 -34.24 -28.02
CA ILE A 34 -9.76 -33.32 -27.51
C ILE A 34 -10.41 -32.33 -26.53
N ASN A 35 -10.07 -32.43 -25.24
CA ASN A 35 -10.51 -31.48 -24.22
C ASN A 35 -9.68 -30.20 -24.34
N LYS A 36 -10.40 -29.11 -24.61
CA LYS A 36 -9.88 -27.73 -24.62
C LYS A 36 -9.30 -27.39 -23.25
N ASN A 37 -8.12 -26.79 -23.27
CA ASN A 37 -7.41 -26.18 -22.14
C ASN A 37 -8.38 -25.55 -21.12
N GLN A 38 -8.54 -26.22 -19.98
CA GLN A 38 -9.08 -25.60 -18.78
C GLN A 38 -7.98 -24.70 -18.21
N GLU A 39 -8.10 -23.40 -18.43
CA GLU A 39 -7.43 -22.40 -17.59
C GLU A 39 -7.88 -22.64 -16.14
N LEU A 40 -7.01 -23.27 -15.37
CA LEU A 40 -7.12 -23.35 -13.92
C LEU A 40 -6.96 -21.94 -13.35
N THR A 41 -8.09 -21.26 -13.19
CA THR A 41 -8.18 -20.10 -12.31
C THR A 41 -8.05 -20.61 -10.88
N ILE A 42 -6.81 -20.72 -10.40
CA ILE A 42 -6.54 -21.00 -8.99
C ILE A 42 -7.15 -19.83 -8.20
N GLN A 43 -8.30 -20.10 -7.57
CA GLN A 43 -8.95 -19.19 -6.64
C GLN A 43 -8.05 -19.09 -5.39
N TYR A 44 -7.05 -18.21 -5.45
CA TYR A 44 -6.01 -18.11 -4.44
C TYR A 44 -6.62 -17.71 -3.08
N ASP A 45 -6.42 -18.56 -2.06
CA ASP A 45 -6.89 -18.27 -0.72
C ASP A 45 -6.15 -17.06 -0.15
N ARG A 46 -6.85 -15.93 -0.04
CA ARG A 46 -6.30 -14.70 0.55
C ARG A 46 -5.86 -14.89 2.01
N ARG A 47 -6.36 -15.93 2.70
CA ARG A 47 -5.97 -16.25 4.09
C ARG A 47 -4.54 -16.80 4.20
N HIS A 48 -3.91 -17.16 3.07
CA HIS A 48 -2.58 -17.76 3.02
C HIS A 48 -1.62 -16.99 2.10
N CYS A 49 -1.70 -15.65 2.07
CA CYS A 49 -0.77 -14.84 1.28
C CYS A 49 0.66 -14.96 1.84
N PRO A 50 1.66 -15.46 1.08
CA PRO A 50 3.02 -15.63 1.58
C PRO A 50 3.65 -14.31 2.04
N TYR A 51 3.41 -13.22 1.31
CA TYR A 51 3.91 -11.90 1.70
C TYR A 51 3.25 -11.36 2.98
N GLN A 52 1.97 -11.67 3.22
CA GLN A 52 1.32 -11.32 4.47
C GLN A 52 1.91 -12.10 5.65
N LEU A 53 2.16 -13.40 5.46
CA LEU A 53 2.80 -14.25 6.47
C LEU A 53 4.21 -13.77 6.79
N LEU A 54 5.00 -13.41 5.77
CA LEU A 54 6.33 -12.84 5.93
C LEU A 54 6.31 -11.50 6.70
N CYS A 55 5.39 -10.60 6.35
CA CYS A 55 5.20 -9.35 7.11
C CYS A 55 4.70 -9.61 8.55
N LYS A 56 3.94 -10.69 8.77
CA LYS A 56 3.47 -11.07 10.10
C LYS A 56 4.62 -11.59 10.96
N GLU A 57 5.52 -12.38 10.38
CA GLU A 57 6.75 -12.81 11.04
C GLU A 57 7.61 -11.62 11.48
N PHE A 58 7.74 -10.60 10.63
CA PHE A 58 8.38 -9.35 11.03
C PHE A 58 7.70 -8.70 12.24
N ILE A 59 6.36 -8.55 12.23
CA ILE A 59 5.63 -7.98 13.38
C ILE A 59 5.84 -8.81 14.66
N SER A 60 5.77 -10.13 14.55
CA SER A 60 6.04 -11.04 15.68
C SER A 60 7.46 -10.87 16.23
N SER A 61 8.46 -10.64 15.36
CA SER A 61 9.84 -10.39 15.79
C SER A 61 10.02 -9.12 16.62
N LEU A 62 9.10 -8.15 16.51
CA LEU A 62 9.15 -6.91 17.30
C LEU A 62 8.74 -7.11 18.76
N SER A 63 8.16 -8.26 19.11
CA SER A 63 7.66 -8.56 20.46
C SER A 63 6.67 -7.51 20.99
N TRP A 64 5.89 -6.90 20.09
CA TRP A 64 4.78 -6.03 20.49
C TRP A 64 3.62 -6.88 21.04
N PRO A 65 2.98 -6.49 22.15
CA PRO A 65 1.85 -7.24 22.72
C PRO A 65 0.74 -7.47 21.69
N GLU A 66 0.33 -8.73 21.51
CA GLU A 66 -0.71 -9.11 20.54
C GLU A 66 -2.05 -8.41 20.81
N ILE A 67 -2.33 -8.05 22.06
CA ILE A 67 -3.57 -7.36 22.47
C ILE A 67 -3.73 -5.96 21.85
N TYR A 68 -2.66 -5.37 21.31
CA TYR A 68 -2.77 -4.13 20.56
C TYR A 68 -3.36 -4.33 19.16
N PHE A 69 -3.30 -5.55 18.62
CA PHE A 69 -3.71 -5.86 17.26
C PHE A 69 -5.13 -6.43 17.18
N ASN A 70 -5.81 -6.08 16.10
CA ASN A 70 -7.10 -6.64 15.73
C ASN A 70 -7.02 -7.22 14.32
N ASN A 71 -6.76 -8.53 14.28
CA ASN A 71 -6.54 -9.28 13.03
C ASN A 71 -7.75 -9.32 12.09
N LEU A 72 -8.97 -9.01 12.58
CA LEU A 72 -10.16 -8.87 11.74
C LEU A 72 -10.01 -7.75 10.71
N TYR A 73 -9.14 -6.78 10.99
CA TYR A 73 -8.85 -5.65 10.11
C TYR A 73 -7.50 -5.78 9.39
N ASP A 74 -6.86 -6.94 9.41
CA ASP A 74 -5.65 -7.16 8.61
C ASP A 74 -5.97 -7.10 7.12
N ARG A 75 -5.04 -6.55 6.34
CA ARG A 75 -5.22 -6.44 4.88
C ARG A 75 -3.91 -6.42 4.13
N CYS A 76 -3.73 -7.39 3.23
CA CYS A 76 -2.61 -7.40 2.30
C CYS A 76 -2.93 -6.64 1.02
N TYR A 77 -2.02 -5.76 0.61
CA TYR A 77 -2.06 -4.97 -0.63
C TYR A 77 -0.93 -5.33 -1.60
N CYS A 78 -0.30 -6.51 -1.46
CA CYS A 78 0.64 -7.02 -2.45
C CYS A 78 -0.07 -7.29 -3.80
N PHE A 79 0.71 -7.48 -4.86
CA PHE A 79 0.17 -7.68 -6.21
C PHE A 79 -0.80 -8.87 -6.32
N ARG A 80 -0.63 -9.91 -5.48
CA ARG A 80 -1.53 -11.08 -5.43
C ARG A 80 -2.87 -10.77 -4.76
N CYS A 81 -2.85 -10.06 -3.63
CA CYS A 81 -4.07 -9.76 -2.86
C CYS A 81 -4.83 -8.55 -3.41
N TYR A 82 -4.10 -7.58 -3.97
CA TYR A 82 -4.63 -6.36 -4.54
C TYR A 82 -4.01 -6.10 -5.92
N SER A 83 -4.54 -6.82 -6.91
CA SER A 83 -4.15 -6.81 -8.32
C SER A 83 -4.28 -5.44 -8.98
N GLU A 84 -3.49 -5.18 -10.02
CA GLU A 84 -3.37 -3.89 -10.71
C GLU A 84 -4.68 -3.41 -11.36
N ASN A 85 -5.57 -4.32 -11.74
CA ASN A 85 -6.89 -3.98 -12.29
C ASN A 85 -7.86 -3.37 -11.26
N LYS A 86 -7.54 -3.39 -9.96
CA LYS A 86 -8.32 -2.70 -8.92
C LYS A 86 -8.01 -1.21 -8.91
N SER A 87 -8.88 -0.40 -8.33
CA SER A 87 -8.69 1.05 -8.23
C SER A 87 -7.45 1.43 -7.40
N ASP A 88 -6.73 2.48 -7.79
CA ASP A 88 -5.60 3.01 -7.01
C ASP A 88 -6.01 3.97 -5.89
N ALA A 89 -7.26 4.44 -5.91
CA ALA A 89 -7.85 5.21 -4.84
C ALA A 89 -9.37 5.05 -4.80
N TYR A 90 -9.94 5.42 -3.65
CA TYR A 90 -11.37 5.62 -3.47
C TYR A 90 -11.61 7.01 -2.88
N LEU A 91 -12.82 7.54 -3.02
CA LEU A 91 -13.23 8.75 -2.33
C LEU A 91 -13.85 8.38 -0.98
N ILE A 92 -13.26 8.85 0.12
CA ILE A 92 -13.77 8.66 1.49
C ILE A 92 -13.83 10.02 2.14
N ALA A 93 -14.98 10.40 2.72
CA ALA A 93 -15.18 11.72 3.31
C ALA A 93 -14.79 12.88 2.35
N ASN A 94 -15.11 12.75 1.06
CA ASN A 94 -14.73 13.70 0.01
C ASN A 94 -13.21 13.94 -0.16
N SER A 95 -12.37 13.04 0.39
CA SER A 95 -10.92 13.04 0.22
C SER A 95 -10.44 11.77 -0.46
N PRO A 96 -9.42 11.82 -1.34
CA PRO A 96 -8.82 10.62 -1.90
C PRO A 96 -8.20 9.76 -0.80
N TYR A 97 -8.58 8.49 -0.76
CA TYR A 97 -7.89 7.42 -0.05
C TYR A 97 -7.01 6.67 -1.06
N VAL A 98 -5.71 7.00 -1.09
CA VAL A 98 -4.74 6.33 -1.96
C VAL A 98 -4.43 4.93 -1.43
N ILE A 99 -4.56 3.91 -2.27
CA ILE A 99 -4.34 2.52 -1.87
C ILE A 99 -2.85 2.23 -1.68
N PRO A 100 -2.43 1.65 -0.54
CA PRO A 100 -1.02 1.42 -0.24
C PRO A 100 -0.52 0.11 -0.88
N ARG A 101 -0.50 0.04 -2.22
CA ARG A 101 -0.02 -1.16 -2.93
C ARG A 101 1.40 -1.55 -2.53
N GLY A 102 1.62 -2.85 -2.37
CA GLY A 102 2.90 -3.41 -1.91
C GLY A 102 3.06 -3.49 -0.39
N TRP A 103 2.06 -3.01 0.38
CA TRP A 103 2.09 -3.02 1.84
C TRP A 103 1.15 -4.08 2.43
N VAL A 104 1.39 -4.43 3.68
CA VAL A 104 0.46 -5.21 4.50
C VAL A 104 0.04 -4.34 5.68
N ARG A 105 -1.26 -4.23 5.91
CA ARG A 105 -1.81 -3.61 7.11
C ARG A 105 -2.07 -4.68 8.16
N PHE A 106 -1.57 -4.45 9.36
CA PHE A 106 -2.02 -5.12 10.57
C PHE A 106 -2.94 -4.17 11.33
N GLY A 107 -4.19 -4.58 11.55
CA GLY A 107 -5.17 -3.77 12.26
C GLY A 107 -4.75 -3.59 13.71
N ILE A 108 -4.97 -2.40 14.28
CA ILE A 108 -4.83 -2.17 15.73
C ILE A 108 -6.17 -1.81 16.35
N HIS A 109 -6.32 -2.05 17.64
CA HIS A 109 -7.51 -1.63 18.37
C HIS A 109 -7.62 -0.11 18.39
N VAL A 110 -8.83 0.37 18.10
CA VAL A 110 -9.23 1.77 18.22
C VAL A 110 -10.35 1.82 19.25
N ASP A 111 -10.42 2.89 20.04
CA ASP A 111 -11.55 3.13 20.93
C ASP A 111 -12.87 3.11 20.14
N ASN A 112 -13.67 2.07 20.35
CA ASN A 112 -14.89 1.82 19.58
C ASN A 112 -15.96 2.87 19.87
N VAL A 113 -16.06 3.39 21.10
CA VAL A 113 -17.06 4.39 21.48
C VAL A 113 -16.75 5.70 20.76
N LYS A 114 -15.50 6.15 20.84
CA LYS A 114 -15.05 7.36 20.15
C LYS A 114 -15.20 7.22 18.63
N ALA A 115 -14.81 6.07 18.07
CA ALA A 115 -14.91 5.81 16.64
C ALA A 115 -16.36 5.86 16.12
N GLN A 116 -17.32 5.38 16.91
CA GLN A 116 -18.74 5.41 16.59
C GLN A 116 -19.34 6.81 16.71
N VAL A 117 -19.09 7.51 17.83
CA VAL A 117 -19.63 8.87 18.07
C VAL A 117 -19.15 9.86 17.01
N GLU A 118 -17.87 9.80 16.64
CA GLU A 118 -17.28 10.70 15.62
C GLU A 118 -17.46 10.18 14.18
N ASP A 119 -17.98 8.96 14.01
CA ASP A 119 -18.13 8.25 12.72
C ASP A 119 -16.83 8.32 11.87
N ILE A 120 -15.70 8.04 12.52
CA ILE A 120 -14.35 8.30 11.96
C ILE A 120 -14.12 7.52 10.66
N TRP A 121 -14.77 6.38 10.50
CA TRP A 121 -14.59 5.52 9.34
C TRP A 121 -15.15 6.15 8.06
N LYS A 122 -16.25 6.89 8.18
CA LYS A 122 -16.95 7.54 7.05
C LYS A 122 -16.62 9.02 6.91
N LYS A 123 -16.36 9.72 8.02
CA LYS A 123 -16.20 11.18 8.04
C LYS A 123 -14.75 11.65 8.10
N TRP A 124 -13.81 10.81 8.52
CA TRP A 124 -12.40 11.22 8.62
C TRP A 124 -11.57 10.76 7.43
N HIS A 125 -10.61 11.59 7.05
CA HIS A 125 -9.72 11.34 5.93
C HIS A 125 -8.72 10.24 6.25
N ASN A 126 -8.32 9.46 5.25
CA ASN A 126 -7.26 8.46 5.39
C ASN A 126 -5.90 9.11 5.15
N THR A 127 -4.99 9.00 6.13
CA THR A 127 -3.63 9.52 6.03
C THR A 127 -2.60 8.50 6.54
N TYR A 128 -1.33 8.84 6.42
CA TYR A 128 -0.20 7.99 6.73
C TYR A 128 0.87 8.77 7.49
N HIS A 129 1.40 8.19 8.56
CA HIS A 129 2.47 8.76 9.37
C HIS A 129 3.70 7.85 9.35
N GLY A 130 4.79 8.33 8.75
CA GLY A 130 6.07 7.63 8.76
C GLY A 130 6.76 7.81 10.10
N THR A 131 7.25 6.73 10.69
CA THR A 131 7.92 6.77 11.99
C THR A 131 8.88 5.58 12.15
N ASP A 132 9.53 5.46 13.31
CA ASP A 132 10.32 4.28 13.66
C ASP A 132 9.54 3.29 14.55
N ILE A 133 10.10 2.09 14.73
CA ILE A 133 9.46 0.98 15.46
C ILE A 133 9.13 1.39 16.91
N HIS A 134 10.05 2.03 17.61
CA HIS A 134 9.85 2.40 19.01
C HIS A 134 8.75 3.46 19.17
N SER A 135 8.79 4.47 18.30
CA SER A 135 7.78 5.54 18.27
C SER A 135 6.40 5.00 17.87
N ALA A 136 6.34 4.08 16.90
CA ALA A 136 5.10 3.40 16.53
C ALA A 136 4.48 2.63 17.70
N LEU A 137 5.28 1.84 18.43
CA LEU A 137 4.81 1.12 19.61
C LEU A 137 4.28 2.08 20.68
N SER A 138 4.99 3.18 20.96
CA SER A 138 4.53 4.19 21.92
C SER A 138 3.18 4.80 21.50
N ILE A 139 3.05 5.20 20.24
CA ILE A 139 1.79 5.75 19.71
C ILE A 139 0.64 4.75 19.82
N ILE A 140 0.89 3.47 19.55
CA ILE A 140 -0.12 2.40 19.66
C ILE A 140 -0.49 2.16 21.12
N LYS A 141 0.50 2.02 22.00
CA LYS A 141 0.31 1.81 23.46
C LYS A 141 -0.58 2.89 24.07
N HIS A 142 -0.38 4.14 23.66
CA HIS A 142 -1.11 5.29 24.24
C HIS A 142 -2.32 5.74 23.42
N GLY A 143 -2.52 5.20 22.21
CA GLY A 143 -3.61 5.60 21.31
C GLY A 143 -3.56 7.06 20.86
N GLN A 144 -2.41 7.73 21.03
CA GLN A 144 -2.26 9.17 20.77
C GLN A 144 -0.86 9.51 20.26
N PHE A 145 -0.79 10.58 19.48
CA PHE A 145 0.48 11.20 19.10
C PHE A 145 0.87 12.23 20.14
N LEU A 146 2.13 12.19 20.54
CA LEU A 146 2.73 13.28 21.30
C LEU A 146 3.02 14.46 20.37
N LEU A 147 2.80 15.66 20.90
CA LEU A 147 3.14 16.92 20.27
C LEU A 147 4.39 17.52 20.92
N LYS A 148 4.99 18.50 20.24
CA LYS A 148 6.15 19.21 20.78
C LYS A 148 5.81 19.82 22.13
N GLY A 149 6.67 19.57 23.12
CA GLY A 149 6.49 20.06 24.49
C GLY A 149 5.73 19.09 25.41
N ASP A 150 5.22 17.97 24.89
CA ASP A 150 4.61 16.92 25.70
C ASP A 150 5.64 16.26 26.60
N THR A 151 5.22 15.80 27.76
CA THR A 151 6.08 15.05 28.68
C THR A 151 5.81 13.55 28.55
N PHE A 152 6.87 12.76 28.42
CA PHE A 152 6.85 11.31 28.48
C PHE A 152 6.56 10.81 29.91
N GLU A 153 6.20 9.53 30.06
CA GLU A 153 5.93 8.92 31.38
C GLU A 153 7.15 8.99 32.32
N ASN A 154 8.36 9.05 31.77
CA ASN A 154 9.61 9.16 32.53
C ASN A 154 9.96 10.61 32.94
N GLY A 155 9.12 11.60 32.59
CA GLY A 155 9.34 13.02 32.91
C GLY A 155 10.11 13.82 31.87
N ASP A 156 10.68 13.17 30.84
CA ASP A 156 11.36 13.88 29.76
C ASP A 156 10.36 14.63 28.87
N GLN A 157 10.74 15.78 28.32
CA GLN A 157 9.92 16.48 27.33
C GLN A 157 10.28 16.05 25.90
N LEU A 158 9.26 15.87 25.05
CA LEU A 158 9.41 15.69 23.62
C LEU A 158 9.95 16.98 22.99
N ASN A 159 11.27 17.04 22.90
CA ASN A 159 11.99 18.12 22.24
C ASN A 159 12.23 17.76 20.77
N CYS A 160 11.17 17.85 19.96
CA CYS A 160 11.27 17.73 18.52
C CYS A 160 11.43 19.11 17.86
N ARG A 161 12.22 19.18 16.78
CA ARG A 161 12.39 20.43 16.01
C ARG A 161 11.09 20.86 15.35
N CYS A 162 10.26 19.90 14.95
CA CYS A 162 9.02 20.14 14.24
C CYS A 162 7.88 20.41 15.23
N PRO A 163 7.24 21.59 15.20
CA PRO A 163 6.21 21.94 16.19
C PRO A 163 4.88 21.19 15.98
N TYR A 164 4.69 20.56 14.82
CA TYR A 164 3.44 19.92 14.43
C TYR A 164 3.59 18.40 14.32
N LEU A 165 2.46 17.70 14.41
CA LEU A 165 2.31 16.34 13.92
C LEU A 165 2.11 16.37 12.40
N TYR A 166 2.85 15.53 11.67
CA TYR A 166 2.78 15.44 10.21
C TYR A 166 2.20 14.10 9.77
N THR A 167 1.27 14.16 8.81
CA THR A 167 0.78 12.98 8.08
C THR A 167 0.76 13.28 6.58
N SER A 168 0.45 12.28 5.76
CA SER A 168 0.29 12.46 4.31
C SER A 168 -0.89 11.66 3.79
N PRO A 169 -1.63 12.14 2.77
CA PRO A 169 -2.69 11.37 2.11
C PRO A 169 -2.16 10.20 1.26
N THR A 170 -0.83 10.02 1.16
CA THR A 170 -0.21 8.91 0.44
C THR A 170 0.96 8.29 1.21
N ILE A 171 0.94 6.95 1.29
CA ILE A 171 2.01 6.20 1.94
C ILE A 171 3.37 6.39 1.25
N LYS A 172 3.40 6.70 -0.06
CA LYS A 172 4.66 6.89 -0.80
C LYS A 172 5.52 8.01 -0.20
N TYR A 173 4.88 9.08 0.28
CA TYR A 173 5.58 10.17 0.93
C TYR A 173 5.99 9.79 2.36
N SER A 174 5.08 9.21 3.14
CA SER A 174 5.35 8.79 4.52
C SER A 174 6.38 7.66 4.63
N ALA A 175 6.56 6.84 3.59
CA ALA A 175 7.49 5.71 3.57
C ALA A 175 8.93 6.09 3.18
N ARG A 176 9.21 7.37 2.94
CA ARG A 176 10.58 7.83 2.66
C ARG A 176 11.47 7.59 3.89
N ASN A 177 12.74 7.29 3.67
CA ASN A 177 13.69 6.95 4.75
C ASN A 177 13.84 8.05 5.82
N ALA A 178 13.59 9.31 5.43
CA ALA A 178 13.60 10.43 6.37
C ALA A 178 12.46 10.39 7.40
N TYR A 179 11.38 9.66 7.12
CA TYR A 179 10.20 9.56 7.97
C TYR A 179 10.00 8.12 8.48
N ALA A 180 9.97 7.14 7.59
CA ALA A 180 9.91 5.72 7.93
C ALA A 180 11.32 5.13 7.96
N LYS A 181 11.92 5.05 9.16
CA LYS A 181 13.28 4.56 9.32
C LYS A 181 13.37 3.09 8.88
N PRO A 182 14.28 2.73 7.95
CA PRO A 182 14.47 1.34 7.54
C PRO A 182 15.06 0.49 8.68
N ASN A 183 14.62 -0.75 8.81
CA ASN A 183 15.12 -1.70 9.82
C ASN A 183 15.53 -2.99 9.14
N ARG A 184 16.67 -3.55 9.54
CA ARG A 184 17.08 -4.87 9.05
C ARG A 184 16.23 -5.94 9.73
N PHE A 185 15.70 -6.86 8.94
CA PHE A 185 14.93 -8.02 9.40
C PHE A 185 15.55 -9.28 8.80
N VAL A 186 15.78 -10.29 9.64
CA VAL A 186 16.19 -11.62 9.21
C VAL A 186 15.09 -12.56 9.59
N THR A 187 14.56 -13.28 8.62
CA THR A 187 13.52 -14.30 8.82
C THR A 187 14.10 -15.55 9.48
N SER A 188 13.21 -16.40 9.96
CA SER A 188 13.50 -17.73 10.51
C SER A 188 14.22 -18.66 9.53
N ASN A 189 14.05 -18.46 8.21
CA ASN A 189 14.77 -19.19 7.18
C ASN A 189 16.10 -18.52 6.75
N GLY A 190 16.51 -17.42 7.39
CA GLY A 190 17.78 -16.73 7.16
C GLY A 190 17.78 -15.68 6.04
N GLU A 191 16.65 -15.45 5.37
CA GLU A 191 16.51 -14.40 4.36
C GLU A 191 16.56 -13.00 4.99
N CYS A 192 17.24 -12.07 4.31
CA CYS A 192 17.47 -10.71 4.80
C CYS A 192 16.60 -9.69 4.06
N PHE A 193 15.90 -8.85 4.84
CA PHE A 193 15.03 -7.81 4.34
C PHE A 193 15.31 -6.45 4.99
N ILE A 194 14.97 -5.39 4.28
CA ILE A 194 14.74 -4.07 4.84
C ILE A 194 13.24 -3.88 5.06
N ALA A 195 12.88 -3.74 6.34
CA ALA A 195 11.53 -3.47 6.78
C ALA A 195 11.30 -1.97 6.98
N LYS A 196 10.13 -1.51 6.56
CA LYS A 196 9.61 -0.17 6.87
C LYS A 196 8.25 -0.28 7.52
N ILE A 197 8.01 0.59 8.50
CA ILE A 197 6.72 0.76 9.15
C ILE A 197 6.18 2.17 8.88
N VAL A 198 4.88 2.23 8.61
CA VAL A 198 4.10 3.47 8.54
C VAL A 198 2.80 3.25 9.31
N LEU A 199 2.35 4.21 10.10
CA LEU A 199 1.02 4.15 10.70
C LEU A 199 -0.03 4.62 9.70
N GLN A 200 -1.08 3.84 9.50
CA GLN A 200 -2.27 4.27 8.79
C GLN A 200 -3.21 4.95 9.78
N CYS A 201 -3.66 6.16 9.44
CA CYS A 201 -4.38 7.03 10.34
C CYS A 201 -5.71 7.52 9.76
N LYS A 202 -6.63 7.85 10.65
CA LYS A 202 -7.77 8.71 10.38
C LYS A 202 -7.44 10.12 10.86
N GLN A 203 -7.61 11.11 9.99
CA GLN A 203 -7.40 12.53 10.29
C GLN A 203 -8.73 13.28 10.20
N LYS A 204 -9.09 14.01 11.26
CA LYS A 204 -10.33 14.79 11.31
C LYS A 204 -10.28 15.94 10.30
N PRO A 205 -11.25 16.08 9.38
CA PRO A 205 -11.30 17.20 8.46
C PRO A 205 -11.40 18.53 9.21
N GLY A 206 -10.79 19.58 8.67
CA GLY A 206 -10.77 20.92 9.29
C GLY A 206 -9.82 21.09 10.48
N THR A 207 -9.04 20.07 10.82
CA THR A 207 -8.09 20.11 11.96
C THR A 207 -6.62 20.12 11.56
N TYR A 208 -6.33 20.27 10.27
CA TYR A 208 -4.97 20.23 9.75
C TYR A 208 -4.83 21.22 8.60
N ASN A 209 -3.59 21.67 8.41
CA ASN A 209 -3.18 22.47 7.26
C ASN A 209 -2.52 21.58 6.21
N ILE A 210 -2.51 22.04 4.96
CA ILE A 210 -1.94 21.33 3.82
C ILE A 210 -0.74 22.12 3.31
N GLN A 211 0.37 21.43 3.07
CA GLN A 211 1.53 22.00 2.40
C GLN A 211 2.13 21.04 1.37
N GLY A 212 3.07 21.60 0.60
CA GLY A 212 3.84 20.84 -0.36
C GLY A 212 4.92 19.96 0.30
N ALA A 213 5.57 19.16 -0.54
CA ALA A 213 6.70 18.34 -0.13
C ALA A 213 7.79 19.18 0.57
N THR A 214 8.53 18.55 1.49
CA THR A 214 9.60 19.19 2.25
C THR A 214 10.95 18.51 2.01
N GLY A 215 12.04 19.21 2.36
CA GLY A 215 13.41 18.71 2.17
C GLY A 215 13.72 18.31 0.72
N ASN A 216 14.39 17.16 0.56
CA ASN A 216 14.80 16.65 -0.75
C ASN A 216 13.60 16.25 -1.64
N ALA A 217 12.44 15.97 -1.05
CA ALA A 217 11.24 15.59 -1.81
C ALA A 217 10.71 16.73 -2.70
N ARG A 218 11.04 17.99 -2.39
CA ARG A 218 10.69 19.18 -3.20
C ARG A 218 11.22 19.12 -4.63
N ARG A 219 12.32 18.41 -4.85
CA ARG A 219 13.00 18.32 -6.16
C ARG A 219 12.43 17.21 -7.03
N GLU A 220 11.58 16.34 -6.48
CA GLU A 220 11.01 15.24 -7.23
C GLU A 220 9.87 15.71 -8.11
N LYS A 221 9.89 15.30 -9.38
CA LYS A 221 8.86 15.69 -10.35
C LYS A 221 7.47 15.16 -9.98
N LYS A 222 7.39 13.96 -9.40
CA LYS A 222 6.10 13.31 -9.07
C LYS A 222 6.28 12.22 -8.02
N ILE A 223 5.70 12.39 -6.84
CA ILE A 223 5.79 11.41 -5.74
C ILE A 223 4.60 10.44 -5.78
N CYS A 224 3.40 10.95 -6.06
CA CYS A 224 2.17 10.18 -6.14
C CYS A 224 1.45 10.41 -7.47
N ASN A 225 0.74 9.39 -7.96
CA ASN A 225 -0.04 9.50 -9.19
C ASN A 225 -1.36 10.23 -9.01
N ILE A 226 -1.81 10.39 -7.76
CA ILE A 226 -3.15 10.86 -7.40
C ILE A 226 -3.08 12.19 -6.64
N ILE A 227 -2.08 12.34 -5.76
CA ILE A 227 -1.90 13.54 -4.93
C ILE A 227 -0.78 14.39 -5.52
N SER A 228 -1.05 15.69 -5.72
CA SER A 228 -0.03 16.66 -6.13
C SER A 228 1.03 16.84 -5.03
N ASN A 229 2.28 17.04 -5.44
CA ASN A 229 3.38 17.33 -4.52
C ASN A 229 3.15 18.60 -3.69
N ASP A 230 2.32 19.55 -4.15
CA ASP A 230 1.97 20.78 -3.43
C ASP A 230 0.93 20.57 -2.30
N LYS A 231 0.35 19.36 -2.23
CA LYS A 231 -0.70 19.01 -1.26
C LYS A 231 -0.41 17.68 -0.55
N ILE A 232 0.86 17.28 -0.50
CA ILE A 232 1.26 15.93 -0.09
C ILE A 232 1.57 15.80 1.41
N GLU A 233 1.65 16.92 2.13
CA GLU A 233 1.98 16.92 3.54
C GLU A 233 0.88 17.64 4.33
N TYR A 234 0.32 16.96 5.32
CA TYR A 234 -0.69 17.49 6.24
C TYR A 234 -0.02 17.70 7.59
N TYR A 235 -0.32 18.81 8.27
CA TYR A 235 0.25 19.09 9.58
C TYR A 235 -0.77 19.72 10.55
N THR A 236 -0.63 19.40 11.83
CA THR A 236 -1.55 19.85 12.89
C THR A 236 -0.86 19.91 14.26
N ASP A 237 -1.29 20.84 15.10
CA ASP A 237 -1.00 20.92 16.54
C ASP A 237 -2.24 20.58 17.39
N ILE A 238 -3.34 20.14 16.75
CA ILE A 238 -4.58 19.81 17.43
C ILE A 238 -4.51 18.38 17.94
N ARG A 239 -4.54 18.21 19.26
CA ARG A 239 -4.60 16.89 19.91
C ARG A 239 -5.84 16.10 19.49
N ALA A 240 -5.71 14.77 19.54
CA ALA A 240 -6.80 13.83 19.29
C ALA A 240 -7.50 13.97 17.92
N SER A 241 -6.90 14.73 17.00
CA SER A 241 -7.37 14.92 15.62
C SER A 241 -6.87 13.85 14.65
N VAL A 242 -5.95 13.00 15.11
CA VAL A 242 -5.34 11.91 14.36
C VAL A 242 -5.44 10.64 15.17
N ILE A 243 -6.00 9.60 14.58
CA ILE A 243 -6.17 8.30 15.24
C ILE A 243 -5.47 7.25 14.38
N PRO A 244 -4.39 6.60 14.88
CA PRO A 244 -3.79 5.47 14.20
C PRO A 244 -4.76 4.28 14.27
N TYR A 245 -4.86 3.50 13.20
CA TYR A 245 -5.73 2.33 13.16
C TYR A 245 -5.15 1.13 12.40
N GLY A 246 -3.94 1.26 11.88
CA GLY A 246 -3.20 0.12 11.34
C GLY A 246 -1.71 0.37 11.27
N VAL A 247 -0.95 -0.71 11.39
CA VAL A 247 0.50 -0.74 11.18
C VAL A 247 0.73 -1.25 9.75
N MET A 248 1.25 -0.39 8.90
CA MET A 248 1.60 -0.74 7.52
C MET A 248 3.03 -1.24 7.49
N VAL A 249 3.25 -2.43 6.96
CA VAL A 249 4.56 -3.06 6.78
C VAL A 249 4.87 -3.24 5.30
N GLN A 250 6.10 -2.89 4.92
CA GLN A 250 6.69 -3.26 3.65
C GLN A 250 8.06 -3.89 3.89
N LEU A 251 8.32 -5.01 3.23
CA LEU A 251 9.60 -5.70 3.23
C LEU A 251 10.20 -5.62 1.83
N THR A 252 11.47 -5.22 1.74
CA THR A 252 12.25 -5.22 0.50
C THR A 252 13.43 -6.17 0.69
N ALA A 253 13.63 -7.11 -0.23
CA ALA A 253 14.79 -8.01 -0.16
C ALA A 253 16.09 -7.19 -0.22
N VAL A 254 17.10 -7.65 0.51
CA VAL A 254 18.47 -7.14 0.37
C VAL A 254 19.13 -8.00 -0.70
N ASP A 255 19.47 -7.41 -1.85
CA ASP A 255 20.31 -8.10 -2.83
C ASP A 255 21.67 -8.38 -2.15
N THR A 256 21.98 -9.66 -1.97
CA THR A 256 23.28 -10.16 -1.46
C THR A 256 24.28 -10.29 -2.59
#